data_AF-A0A920V3F6-F1
#
_entry.id   AF-A0A920V3F6-F1
#
_cell.length_a   1.000
_cell.length_b   1.000
_cell.length_c   1.000
_cell.angle_alpha   90.00
_cell.angle_beta   90.00
_cell.angle_gamma   90.00
#
_symmetry.space_group_name_H-M   'P 1'
#
loop_
_entity.id
_entity.type
_entity.pdbx_description
1 polymer ?
#
loop_
_entity_poly.entity_id
_entity_poly.type
_entity_poly.pdbx_seq_one_letter_code
_entity_poly.pdbx_strand_id
1 'polypeptide(L)'
;MRVGPPTTGTPDCPFWDRLHDVRQLVQGLVGNQRISVMATFDQLVASRRRWIDQELAPWCRAAARADLVKAADEWLDIAGKVDAESTLWTWAWSRFPVLVCDDMPGVNETNPVRLVLVDGQQVSGYPDARAGGPGRLVVIDTEDPPATHGPISIDEILSVEELEETGA
;
A
#
# COMPACT_ATOMS: atom_id res chain seq x y z
N MET A 1 -5.01 -36.00 30.10
CA MET A 1 -5.22 -35.42 28.75
C MET A 1 -4.81 -33.96 28.79
N ARG A 2 -3.65 -33.59 28.22
CA ARG A 2 -3.24 -32.20 28.04
C ARG A 2 -3.51 -31.84 26.58
N VAL A 3 -4.41 -30.90 26.35
CA VAL A 3 -4.71 -30.33 25.04
C VAL A 3 -3.62 -29.30 24.76
N GLY A 4 -2.83 -29.50 23.70
CA GLY A 4 -1.84 -28.53 23.24
C GLY A 4 -2.51 -27.32 22.58
N PRO A 5 -1.85 -26.15 22.54
CA PRO A 5 -2.41 -24.97 21.90
C PRO A 5 -2.42 -25.14 20.37
N PRO A 6 -3.37 -24.53 19.65
CA PRO A 6 -3.43 -24.59 18.20
C PRO A 6 -2.26 -23.79 17.61
N THR A 7 -1.49 -24.44 16.75
CA THR A 7 -0.54 -23.80 15.84
C THR A 7 -1.30 -22.87 14.91
N THR A 8 -1.08 -21.56 15.05
CA THR A 8 -1.48 -20.55 14.08
C THR A 8 -0.76 -20.83 12.76
N GLY A 9 -1.53 -21.24 11.76
CA GLY A 9 -1.04 -21.34 10.38
C GLY A 9 -0.71 -19.95 9.87
N THR A 10 0.56 -19.72 9.59
CA THR A 10 1.04 -18.60 8.78
C THR A 10 0.38 -18.71 7.41
N PRO A 11 -0.29 -17.66 6.88
CA PRO A 11 -0.60 -17.64 5.46
C PRO A 11 0.74 -17.57 4.71
N ASP A 12 0.99 -18.56 3.85
CA ASP A 12 2.09 -18.58 2.89
C ASP A 12 1.99 -17.33 2.01
N CYS A 13 2.77 -16.29 2.34
CA CYS A 13 2.89 -15.08 1.55
C CYS A 13 4.13 -15.22 0.64
N PRO A 14 3.97 -15.55 -0.66
CA PRO A 14 5.09 -15.75 -1.60
C PRO A 14 5.91 -14.49 -1.88
N PHE A 15 5.49 -13.33 -1.36
CA PHE A 15 6.23 -12.07 -1.48
C PHE A 15 7.46 -12.01 -0.57
N TRP A 16 7.36 -12.46 0.70
CA TRP A 16 8.52 -12.51 1.60
C TRP A 16 9.52 -13.58 1.15
N ASP A 17 9.03 -14.70 0.60
CA ASP A 17 9.88 -15.70 -0.03
C ASP A 17 10.58 -15.15 -1.27
N ARG A 18 9.91 -14.36 -2.12
CA ARG A 18 10.57 -13.69 -3.27
C ARG A 18 11.52 -12.56 -2.85
N LEU A 19 11.22 -11.82 -1.79
CA LEU A 19 12.15 -10.83 -1.24
C LEU A 19 13.38 -11.50 -0.61
N HIS A 20 13.19 -12.62 0.10
CA HIS A 20 14.29 -13.45 0.58
C HIS A 20 15.06 -14.10 -0.57
N ASP A 21 14.40 -14.48 -1.66
CA ASP A 21 15.03 -15.04 -2.87
C ASP A 21 15.81 -13.96 -3.63
N VAL A 22 15.32 -12.73 -3.73
CA VAL A 22 16.09 -11.57 -4.22
C VAL A 22 17.28 -11.28 -3.30
N ARG A 23 17.11 -11.38 -1.97
CA ARG A 23 18.20 -11.22 -1.00
C ARG A 23 19.22 -12.36 -1.08
N GLN A 24 18.79 -13.59 -1.36
CA GLN A 24 19.61 -14.77 -1.60
C GLN A 24 20.31 -14.71 -2.97
N LEU A 25 19.69 -14.15 -4.01
CA LEU A 25 20.31 -13.87 -5.30
C LEU A 25 21.43 -12.82 -5.16
N VAL A 26 21.21 -11.80 -4.32
CA VAL A 26 22.25 -10.82 -3.97
C VAL A 26 23.37 -11.43 -3.11
N GLN A 27 23.09 -12.46 -2.29
CA GLN A 27 24.09 -13.13 -1.44
C GLN A 27 24.77 -14.36 -2.09
N GLY A 28 24.15 -15.01 -3.06
CA GLY A 28 24.68 -16.13 -3.85
C GLY A 28 25.61 -15.70 -5.00
N LEU A 29 25.67 -14.40 -5.29
CA LEU A 29 26.60 -13.79 -6.25
C LEU A 29 28.05 -13.67 -5.75
N VAL A 30 28.40 -14.30 -4.63
CA VAL A 30 29.79 -14.41 -4.13
C VAL A 30 30.46 -15.71 -4.58
N GLY A 31 29.78 -16.54 -5.39
CA GLY A 31 30.24 -17.91 -5.67
C GLY A 31 30.16 -18.41 -7.11
N ASN A 32 30.25 -17.58 -8.16
CA ASN A 32 30.81 -18.04 -9.46
C ASN A 32 31.07 -16.87 -10.42
N GLN A 33 32.33 -16.45 -10.51
CA GLN A 33 32.76 -15.30 -11.28
C GLN A 33 33.02 -15.71 -12.75
N ARG A 34 32.02 -15.54 -13.62
CA ARG A 34 32.26 -15.18 -15.03
C ARG A 34 31.83 -13.73 -15.21
N ILE A 35 32.78 -12.83 -14.94
CA ILE A 35 32.87 -11.45 -15.43
C ILE A 35 31.50 -10.79 -15.68
N SER A 36 30.94 -10.25 -14.61
CA SER A 36 30.07 -9.07 -14.70
C SER A 36 30.85 -8.02 -15.49
N VAL A 37 30.45 -7.77 -16.74
CA VAL A 37 30.86 -6.54 -17.46
C VAL A 37 30.37 -5.42 -16.57
N MET A 38 31.31 -4.67 -15.98
CA MET A 38 31.09 -3.70 -14.90
C MET A 38 29.76 -2.98 -15.06
N ALA A 39 28.75 -3.36 -14.28
CA ALA A 39 27.49 -2.64 -14.28
C ALA A 39 27.81 -1.18 -13.97
N THR A 40 27.56 -0.29 -14.93
CA THR A 40 27.80 1.14 -14.71
C THR A 40 26.83 1.63 -13.64
N PHE A 41 27.16 2.74 -13.00
CA PHE A 41 26.25 3.36 -12.04
C PHE A 41 24.85 3.60 -12.66
N ASP A 42 24.79 4.04 -13.92
CA ASP A 42 23.54 4.21 -14.65
C ASP A 42 22.75 2.91 -14.81
N GLN A 43 23.45 1.79 -15.05
CA GLN A 43 22.81 0.47 -15.13
C GLN A 43 22.24 0.02 -13.77
N LEU A 44 22.93 0.31 -12.67
CA LEU A 44 22.43 0.03 -11.31
C LEU A 44 21.19 0.88 -10.99
N VAL A 45 21.23 2.18 -11.32
CA VAL A 45 20.08 3.09 -11.15
C VAL A 45 18.89 2.62 -11.99
N ALA A 46 19.12 2.28 -13.26
CA ALA A 46 18.07 1.77 -14.15
C ALA A 46 17.48 0.44 -13.63
N SER A 47 18.32 -0.45 -13.11
CA SER A 47 17.87 -1.71 -12.50
C SER A 47 16.99 -1.47 -11.28
N ARG A 48 17.38 -0.55 -10.40
CA ARG A 48 16.59 -0.19 -9.20
C ARG A 48 15.25 0.43 -9.59
N ARG A 49 15.23 1.38 -10.52
CA ARG A 49 13.98 2.00 -11.01
C ARG A 49 13.04 0.94 -11.58
N ARG A 50 13.57 0.05 -12.43
CA ARG A 50 12.78 -1.04 -12.99
C ARG A 50 12.14 -1.91 -11.90
N TRP A 51 12.90 -2.27 -10.87
CA TRP A 51 12.35 -3.05 -9.75
C TRP A 51 11.26 -2.28 -8.99
N ILE A 52 11.44 -0.98 -8.75
CA ILE A 52 10.41 -0.15 -8.11
C ILE A 52 9.12 -0.14 -8.95
N ASP A 53 9.26 0.12 -10.25
CA ASP A 53 8.12 0.32 -11.16
C ASP A 53 7.39 -1.00 -11.47
N GLN A 54 8.12 -2.11 -11.57
CA GLN A 54 7.59 -3.41 -12.01
C GLN A 54 7.21 -4.34 -10.85
N GLU A 55 7.81 -4.17 -9.68
CA GLU A 55 7.61 -5.08 -8.54
C GLU A 55 7.05 -4.33 -7.32
N LEU A 56 7.77 -3.33 -6.81
CA LEU A 56 7.43 -2.71 -5.52
C LEU A 56 6.11 -1.94 -5.56
N ALA A 57 5.95 -1.01 -6.50
CA ALA A 57 4.73 -0.21 -6.61
C ALA A 57 3.49 -1.06 -6.94
N PRO A 58 3.54 -2.02 -7.91
CA PRO A 58 2.45 -2.96 -8.12
C PRO A 58 2.13 -3.83 -6.90
N TRP A 59 3.14 -4.26 -6.14
CA TRP A 59 2.91 -5.00 -4.90
C TRP A 59 2.19 -4.14 -3.87
N CYS A 60 2.59 -2.88 -3.66
CA CYS A 60 1.90 -1.96 -2.74
C CYS A 60 0.41 -1.80 -3.08
N ARG A 61 0.06 -1.76 -4.36
CA ARG A 61 -1.33 -1.71 -4.83
C ARG A 61 -2.12 -2.99 -4.56
N ALA A 62 -1.48 -4.14 -4.41
CA ALA A 62 -2.20 -5.43 -4.28
C ALA A 62 -2.14 -6.04 -2.86
N ALA A 63 -1.15 -5.67 -2.05
CA ALA A 63 -0.88 -6.30 -0.76
C ALA A 63 -1.97 -6.03 0.29
N ALA A 64 -2.21 -6.95 1.22
CA ALA A 64 -3.09 -6.67 2.35
C ALA A 64 -2.48 -5.59 3.27
N ARG A 65 -3.33 -4.83 3.95
CA ARG A 65 -2.91 -3.79 4.90
C ARG A 65 -1.90 -4.31 5.92
N ALA A 66 -2.08 -5.53 6.42
CA ALA A 66 -1.20 -6.12 7.42
C ALA A 66 0.26 -6.23 6.94
N ASP A 67 0.49 -6.55 5.67
CA ASP A 67 1.84 -6.62 5.11
C ASP A 67 2.37 -5.24 4.73
N LEU A 68 1.50 -4.32 4.29
CA LEU A 68 1.87 -2.92 4.07
C LEU A 68 2.37 -2.24 5.34
N VAL A 69 1.73 -2.50 6.49
CA VAL A 69 2.18 -1.95 7.78
C VAL A 69 3.59 -2.46 8.12
N LYS A 70 3.87 -3.76 7.93
CA LYS A 70 5.24 -4.30 8.14
C LYS A 70 6.24 -3.66 7.19
N ALA A 71 5.88 -3.53 5.91
CA ALA A 71 6.74 -2.87 4.92
C ALA A 71 6.98 -1.40 5.25
N ALA A 72 6.01 -0.70 5.85
CA ALA A 72 6.18 0.68 6.31
C ALA A 72 7.22 0.77 7.44
N ASP A 73 7.25 -0.19 8.38
CA ASP A 73 8.25 -0.26 9.45
C ASP A 73 9.67 -0.50 8.90
N GLU A 74 9.78 -1.27 7.82
CA GLU A 74 11.05 -1.61 7.16
C GLU A 74 11.38 -0.72 5.94
N TRP A 75 10.61 0.36 5.72
CA TRP A 75 10.63 1.08 4.44
C TRP A 75 11.96 1.74 4.13
N LEU A 76 12.68 2.21 5.17
CA LEU A 76 14.01 2.78 5.02
C LEU A 76 15.00 1.79 4.37
N ASP A 77 14.89 0.52 4.71
CA ASP A 77 15.76 -0.54 4.20
C ASP A 77 15.32 -1.00 2.80
N ILE A 78 14.01 -0.94 2.51
CA ILE A 78 13.42 -1.37 1.22
C ILE A 78 13.60 -0.28 0.14
N ALA A 79 13.15 0.94 0.43
CA ALA A 79 13.01 2.04 -0.52
C ALA A 79 14.03 3.17 -0.29
N GLY A 80 14.86 3.08 0.75
CA GLY A 80 15.85 4.10 1.09
C GLY A 80 15.21 5.29 1.81
N LYS A 81 15.76 6.50 1.60
CA LYS A 81 15.40 7.71 2.36
C LYS A 81 13.99 8.27 2.07
N VAL A 82 13.21 7.64 1.21
CA VAL A 82 11.87 8.14 0.87
C VAL A 82 10.89 7.70 1.94
N ASP A 83 10.00 8.58 2.36
CA ASP A 83 9.05 8.28 3.42
C ASP A 83 7.92 7.35 2.94
N ALA A 84 7.47 6.46 3.82
CA ALA A 84 6.42 5.49 3.50
C ALA A 84 5.06 6.16 3.24
N GLU A 85 4.80 7.29 3.90
CA GLU A 85 3.54 8.04 3.75
C GLU A 85 3.36 8.56 2.33
N SER A 86 4.38 9.24 1.79
CA SER A 86 4.34 9.82 0.46
C SER A 86 4.48 8.79 -0.67
N THR A 87 4.98 7.58 -0.39
CA THR A 87 5.21 6.57 -1.43
C THR A 87 4.44 5.27 -1.24
N LEU A 88 4.75 4.48 -0.21
CA LEU A 88 4.07 3.19 0.04
C LEU A 88 2.56 3.40 0.13
N TRP A 89 2.10 4.33 0.96
CA TRP A 89 0.67 4.54 1.18
C TRP A 89 0.00 5.20 -0.02
N THR A 90 0.64 6.15 -0.70
CA THR A 90 0.15 6.67 -1.99
C THR A 90 -0.05 5.56 -3.02
N TRP A 91 0.93 4.65 -3.18
CA TRP A 91 0.79 3.51 -4.09
C TRP A 91 -0.27 2.53 -3.62
N ALA A 92 -0.41 2.28 -2.32
CA ALA A 92 -1.47 1.44 -1.79
C ALA A 92 -2.85 2.02 -2.12
N TRP A 93 -3.07 3.32 -1.86
CA TRP A 93 -4.33 4.01 -2.15
C TRP A 93 -4.64 4.16 -3.64
N SER A 94 -3.62 4.08 -4.51
CA SER A 94 -3.80 4.07 -5.97
C SER A 94 -4.59 2.87 -6.50
N ARG A 95 -4.99 1.91 -5.64
CA ARG A 95 -6.07 0.94 -5.91
C ARG A 95 -7.37 1.61 -6.34
N PHE A 96 -7.62 2.79 -5.78
CA PHE A 96 -8.79 3.60 -5.97
C PHE A 96 -8.33 4.93 -6.57
N PRO A 97 -8.24 5.05 -7.92
CA PRO A 97 -7.67 6.23 -8.55
C PRO A 97 -8.33 7.54 -8.15
N VAL A 98 -9.62 7.51 -7.80
CA VAL A 98 -10.38 8.67 -7.31
C VAL A 98 -9.82 9.23 -6.00
N LEU A 99 -9.21 8.39 -5.17
CA LEU A 99 -8.63 8.78 -3.89
C LEU A 99 -7.23 9.37 -4.01
N VAL A 100 -6.59 9.38 -5.17
CA VAL A 100 -5.20 9.87 -5.32
C VAL A 100 -5.11 10.89 -6.45
N CYS A 101 -4.24 11.88 -6.31
CA CYS A 101 -3.96 12.85 -7.36
C CYS A 101 -2.47 12.82 -7.72
N ASP A 102 -2.14 12.96 -9.00
CA ASP A 102 -0.76 12.89 -9.49
C ASP A 102 0.17 13.92 -8.83
N ASP A 103 -0.40 15.05 -8.38
CA ASP A 103 0.35 16.17 -7.81
C ASP A 103 0.42 16.15 -6.27
N MET A 104 -0.23 15.21 -5.57
CA MET A 104 -0.30 15.19 -4.11
C MET A 104 -0.06 13.80 -3.51
N PRO A 105 0.89 13.66 -2.55
CA PRO A 105 1.08 12.40 -1.84
C PRO A 105 -0.11 12.08 -0.93
N GLY A 106 -0.45 10.80 -0.83
CA GLY A 106 -1.52 10.29 0.02
C GLY A 106 -2.92 10.38 -0.62
N VAL A 107 -3.95 10.35 0.23
CA VAL A 107 -5.35 10.44 -0.19
C VAL A 107 -5.72 11.89 -0.50
N ASN A 108 -6.50 12.11 -1.55
CA ASN A 108 -7.13 13.37 -1.87
C ASN A 108 -8.35 13.58 -0.95
N GLU A 109 -8.16 14.42 0.08
CA GLU A 109 -9.15 14.70 1.12
C GLU A 109 -10.12 15.84 0.73
N THR A 110 -10.01 16.41 -0.48
CA THR A 110 -10.79 17.61 -0.87
C THR A 110 -12.12 17.32 -1.56
N ASN A 111 -12.29 16.12 -2.12
CA ASN A 111 -13.46 15.79 -2.92
C ASN A 111 -14.33 14.76 -2.18
N PRO A 112 -15.67 14.93 -2.17
CA PRO A 112 -16.54 13.95 -1.57
C PRO A 112 -16.55 12.67 -2.41
N VAL A 113 -16.55 11.53 -1.73
CA VAL A 113 -16.52 10.20 -2.36
C VAL A 113 -17.62 9.31 -1.80
N ARG A 114 -17.98 8.30 -2.58
CA ARG A 114 -18.80 7.17 -2.15
C ARG A 114 -17.94 5.92 -2.13
N LEU A 115 -17.83 5.30 -0.96
CA LEU A 115 -17.22 3.99 -0.76
C LEU A 115 -18.28 2.90 -0.83
N VAL A 116 -17.99 1.83 -1.55
CA VAL A 116 -18.71 0.56 -1.42
C VAL A 116 -17.81 -0.39 -0.64
N LEU A 117 -18.29 -0.91 0.48
CA LEU A 117 -17.55 -1.82 1.34
C LEU A 117 -17.80 -3.29 0.95
N VAL A 118 -16.91 -4.18 1.35
CA VAL A 118 -16.99 -5.62 1.07
C VAL A 118 -18.23 -6.30 1.66
N ASP A 119 -18.80 -5.75 2.73
CA ASP A 119 -20.04 -6.22 3.35
C ASP A 119 -21.31 -5.70 2.65
N GLY A 120 -21.15 -4.86 1.62
CA GLY A 120 -22.22 -4.23 0.86
C GLY A 120 -22.70 -2.88 1.41
N GLN A 121 -22.16 -2.42 2.55
CA GLN A 121 -22.44 -1.09 3.07
C GLN A 121 -21.91 -0.02 2.13
N GLN A 122 -22.64 1.10 2.04
CA GLN A 122 -22.17 2.30 1.35
C GLN A 122 -21.95 3.42 2.35
N VAL A 123 -20.85 4.13 2.17
CA VAL A 123 -20.46 5.28 3.00
C VAL A 123 -20.14 6.43 2.07
N SER A 124 -20.70 7.61 2.32
CA SER A 124 -20.45 8.81 1.51
C SER A 124 -19.95 9.95 2.37
N GLY A 125 -18.99 10.72 1.85
CA GLY A 125 -18.46 11.87 2.55
C GLY A 125 -17.06 12.28 2.10
N TYR A 126 -16.43 13.17 2.86
CA TYR A 126 -15.04 13.59 2.62
C TYR A 126 -14.07 12.60 3.26
N PRO A 127 -13.13 12.02 2.48
CA PRO A 127 -12.17 11.06 2.99
C PRO A 127 -11.09 11.78 3.83
N ASP A 128 -10.73 11.21 4.98
CA ASP A 128 -9.66 11.67 5.88
C ASP A 128 -8.77 10.48 6.25
N ALA A 129 -7.62 10.38 5.57
CA ALA A 129 -6.66 9.30 5.81
C ALA A 129 -5.81 9.58 7.06
N ARG A 130 -5.61 10.87 7.39
CA ARG A 130 -4.82 11.30 8.55
C ARG A 130 -5.50 10.89 9.86
N ALA A 131 -6.82 11.00 9.93
CA ALA A 131 -7.61 10.59 11.08
C ALA A 131 -7.70 9.06 11.21
N GLY A 132 -7.68 8.32 10.10
CA GLY A 132 -7.75 6.85 10.10
C GLY A 132 -6.42 6.17 10.46
N GLY A 133 -5.30 6.80 10.10
CA GLY A 133 -3.97 6.25 10.22
C GLY A 133 -3.60 5.28 9.08
N PRO A 134 -2.47 4.56 9.19
CA PRO A 134 -1.90 3.81 8.07
C PRO A 134 -2.86 2.76 7.47
N GLY A 135 -3.12 2.91 6.18
CA GLY A 135 -4.01 2.04 5.39
C GLY A 135 -5.47 2.06 5.84
N ARG A 136 -5.90 3.12 6.52
CA ARG A 136 -7.27 3.30 7.00
C ARG A 136 -7.79 4.68 6.63
N LEU A 137 -9.11 4.78 6.57
CA LEU A 137 -9.80 5.98 6.17
C LEU A 137 -10.94 6.27 7.15
N VAL A 138 -11.05 7.50 7.61
CA VAL A 138 -12.29 8.02 8.20
C VAL A 138 -13.02 8.77 7.11
N VAL A 139 -14.35 8.68 7.07
CA VAL A 139 -15.16 9.46 6.13
C VAL A 139 -16.06 10.40 6.92
N ILE A 140 -15.94 11.70 6.67
CA ILE A 140 -16.75 12.74 7.29
C ILE A 140 -18.03 12.90 6.47
N ASP A 141 -19.19 12.66 7.08
CA ASP A 141 -20.47 12.64 6.38
C ASP A 141 -20.81 14.01 5.77
N THR A 142 -21.34 14.02 4.54
CA THR A 142 -21.73 15.25 3.84
C THR A 142 -23.03 15.85 4.35
N GLU A 143 -23.95 15.03 4.83
CA GLU A 143 -25.27 15.47 5.33
C GLU A 143 -25.23 15.82 6.82
N ASP A 144 -24.38 15.13 7.60
CA ASP A 144 -24.16 15.38 9.03
C ASP A 144 -22.66 15.48 9.34
N PRO A 145 -21.99 16.64 9.12
CA PRO A 145 -20.53 16.78 9.29
C PRO A 145 -19.95 16.37 10.66
N PRO A 146 -20.69 16.48 11.78
CA PRO A 146 -20.28 15.88 13.05
C PRO A 146 -20.21 14.34 13.05
N ALA A 147 -20.95 13.68 12.17
CA ALA A 147 -20.92 12.24 12.01
C ALA A 147 -19.72 11.82 11.15
N THR A 148 -19.02 10.79 11.64
CA THR A 148 -17.90 10.19 10.93
C THR A 148 -18.08 8.69 10.85
N HIS A 149 -17.64 8.12 9.74
CA HIS A 149 -17.67 6.69 9.47
C HIS A 149 -16.25 6.14 9.49
N GLY A 150 -16.05 5.00 10.16
CA GLY A 150 -14.76 4.31 10.22
C GLY A 150 -14.11 4.32 11.60
N PRO A 151 -12.81 4.02 11.69
CA PRO A 151 -11.85 3.87 10.58
C PRO A 151 -12.10 2.61 9.72
N ILE A 152 -12.15 2.79 8.41
CA ILE A 152 -12.35 1.75 7.39
C ILE A 152 -10.98 1.33 6.84
N SER A 153 -10.65 0.04 6.86
CA SER A 153 -9.42 -0.49 6.27
C SER A 153 -9.45 -0.40 4.75
N ILE A 154 -8.30 -0.17 4.11
CA ILE A 154 -8.15 -0.27 2.65
C ILE A 154 -8.58 -1.63 2.08
N ASP A 155 -8.50 -2.69 2.90
CA ASP A 155 -8.94 -4.05 2.53
C ASP A 155 -10.46 -4.25 2.63
N GLU A 156 -11.18 -3.34 3.30
CA GLU A 156 -12.64 -3.38 3.45
C GLU A 156 -13.35 -2.62 2.31
N ILE A 157 -12.61 -1.88 1.49
CA ILE A 157 -13.15 -1.08 0.39
C ILE A 157 -13.16 -1.93 -0.89
N LEU A 158 -14.33 -2.03 -1.51
CA LEU A 158 -14.52 -2.71 -2.79
C LEU A 158 -14.35 -1.75 -3.96
N SER A 159 -14.95 -0.56 -3.88
CA SER A 159 -14.82 0.49 -4.91
C SER A 159 -15.01 1.88 -4.31
N VAL A 160 -14.50 2.88 -5.03
CA VAL A 160 -14.64 4.30 -4.70
C VAL A 160 -15.07 5.07 -5.93
N GLU A 161 -16.09 5.91 -5.77
CA GLU A 161 -16.63 6.78 -6.80
C GLU A 161 -16.59 8.23 -6.31
N GLU A 162 -16.30 9.16 -7.21
CA GLU A 162 -16.42 10.59 -6.91
C GLU A 162 -17.89 10.97 -6.86
N LEU A 163 -18.27 11.73 -5.84
CA LEU A 163 -19.60 12.33 -5.79
C LEU A 163 -19.51 13.70 -6.46
N GLU A 164 -20.17 13.86 -7.60
CA GLU A 164 -20.35 15.20 -8.15
C GLU A 164 -21.15 16.03 -7.14
N GLU A 165 -20.58 17.16 -6.70
CA GLU A 165 -21.32 18.16 -5.95
C GLU A 165 -22.50 18.56 -6.83
N THR A 166 -23.70 18.07 -6.49
CA THR A 166 -24.91 18.46 -7.19
C THR A 166 -25.15 19.92 -6.84
N GLY A 167 -24.62 20.81 -7.67
CA GLY A 167 -24.78 22.25 -7.54
C GLY A 167 -26.27 22.58 -7.49
N ALA A 168 -26.72 23.00 -6.31
CA ALA A 168 -28.02 23.64 -6.08
C ALA A 168 -27.93 25.14 -6.38
#